data_AF-J0LKI5-F1
#
_entry.id   AF-J0LKI5-F1
#
_cell.length_a   1.000
_cell.length_b   1.000
_cell.length_c   1.000
_cell.angle_alpha   90.00
_cell.angle_beta   90.00
_cell.angle_gamma   90.00
#
_symmetry.space_group_name_H-M   'P 1'
#
loop_
_entity.id
_entity.type
_entity.pdbx_description
1 polymer ?
#
loop_
_entity_poly.entity_id
_entity_poly.type
_entity_poly.pdbx_seq_one_letter_code
_entity_poly.pdbx_strand_id
1 'polypeptide(L)'
;AHPYWYACVLNIFHVYVTRTNTAGDLPKRFDCLWIRWFGEDPEWRDGWAKRRLPRIGFVPDTDPDAFGFLDPATVIRACHLLPTYSEGRTSVLMPYENSMARRTDEIDDWTNYYVGIFVDRDMRSRYCGGGIGHR
;
A
#
# COMPACT_ATOMS: atom_id res chain seq x y z
N ALA A 1 -9.79 -3.51 15.19
CA ALA A 1 -8.94 -2.64 14.37
C ALA A 1 -8.13 -3.53 13.45
N HIS A 2 -8.01 -3.15 12.17
CA HIS A 2 -7.18 -3.87 11.22
C HIS A 2 -5.68 -3.65 11.53
N PRO A 3 -4.82 -4.68 11.47
CA PRO A 3 -3.48 -4.61 12.08
C PRO A 3 -2.42 -3.87 11.25
N TYR A 4 -2.62 -3.70 9.94
CA TYR A 4 -1.58 -3.23 9.03
C TYR A 4 -2.09 -2.17 8.07
N TRP A 5 -1.22 -1.23 7.71
CA TRP A 5 -1.43 -0.36 6.56
C TRP A 5 -0.85 -1.01 5.30
N TYR A 6 -1.43 -0.73 4.14
CA TYR A 6 -0.95 -1.22 2.86
C TYR A 6 -0.73 -0.05 1.92
N ALA A 7 0.28 -0.18 1.08
CA ALA A 7 0.53 0.75 0.01
C ALA A 7 1.02 0.01 -1.23
N CYS A 8 0.69 0.55 -2.40
CA CYS A 8 1.30 0.16 -3.66
C CYS A 8 2.57 0.98 -3.84
N VAL A 9 3.73 0.32 -3.97
CA VAL A 9 4.98 1.00 -4.32
C VAL A 9 4.95 1.33 -5.81
N LEU A 10 4.94 2.62 -6.11
CA LEU A 10 4.94 3.15 -7.48
C LEU A 10 6.35 3.23 -8.04
N ASN A 11 7.30 3.71 -7.22
CA ASN A 11 8.71 3.82 -7.61
C ASN A 11 9.65 3.77 -6.40
N ILE A 12 10.90 3.41 -6.65
CA ILE A 12 11.98 3.40 -5.66
C ILE A 12 13.04 4.40 -6.11
N PHE A 13 13.29 5.40 -5.28
CA PHE A 13 14.25 6.44 -5.56
C PHE A 13 15.50 6.29 -4.68
N HIS A 14 16.65 6.60 -5.28
CA HIS A 14 17.92 6.76 -4.59
C HIS A 14 18.36 8.22 -4.78
N VAL A 15 18.28 9.01 -3.73
CA VAL A 15 18.53 10.46 -3.79
C VAL A 15 19.73 10.85 -2.93
N TYR A 16 20.50 11.83 -3.38
CA TYR A 16 21.52 12.46 -2.55
C TYR A 16 20.95 13.76 -1.98
N VAL A 17 20.91 13.87 -0.65
CA VAL A 17 20.31 15.00 0.06
C VAL A 17 21.40 15.77 0.78
N THR A 18 21.35 17.09 0.67
CA THR A 18 22.23 18.03 1.38
C THR A 18 21.39 18.90 2.31
N ARG A 19 21.87 19.16 3.52
CA ARG A 19 21.21 20.06 4.45
C ARG A 19 21.50 21.51 4.07
N THR A 20 20.45 22.28 3.80
CA THR A 20 20.58 23.70 3.39
C THR A 20 21.17 24.60 4.47
N ASN A 21 21.01 24.22 5.74
CA ASN A 21 21.39 25.06 6.89
C ASN A 21 22.78 24.72 7.45
N THR A 22 23.54 23.85 6.78
CA THR A 22 24.88 23.42 7.23
C THR A 22 25.85 23.51 6.06
N ALA A 23 26.57 24.64 5.99
CA ALA A 23 27.57 24.85 4.95
C ALA A 23 28.68 23.79 5.05
N GLY A 24 28.97 23.13 3.93
CA GLY A 24 30.06 22.13 3.84
C GLY A 24 29.66 20.68 4.05
N ASP A 25 28.39 20.37 4.33
CA ASP A 25 27.91 18.98 4.39
C ASP A 25 27.98 18.33 3.00
N LEU A 26 28.66 17.18 2.92
CA LEU A 26 28.65 16.35 1.71
C LEU A 26 27.26 15.74 1.50
N PRO A 27 26.78 15.63 0.24
CA PRO A 27 25.50 14.98 -0.04
C PRO A 27 25.47 13.55 0.53
N LYS A 28 24.40 13.22 1.25
CA LYS A 28 24.18 11.89 1.83
C LYS A 28 23.14 11.15 1.03
N ARG A 29 23.38 9.88 0.74
CA ARG A 29 22.41 9.03 0.05
C ARG A 29 21.26 8.68 0.99
N PHE A 30 20.04 8.79 0.48
CA PHE A 30 18.80 8.31 1.08
C PHE A 30 18.03 7.51 0.03
N ASP A 31 17.36 6.46 0.49
CA ASP A 31 16.45 5.68 -0.33
C ASP A 31 15.02 5.99 0.12
N CYS A 32 14.11 6.21 -0.82
CA CYS A 32 12.70 6.46 -0.51
C CYS A 32 11.77 5.77 -1.50
N LEU A 33 10.64 5.30 -0.99
CA LEU A 33 9.58 4.68 -1.78
C LEU A 33 8.52 5.73 -2.06
N TRP A 34 8.17 5.94 -3.33
CA TRP A 34 6.95 6.66 -3.67
C TRP A 34 5.79 5.68 -3.73
N ILE A 35 4.73 5.98 -3.00
CA ILE A 35 3.65 5.05 -2.76
C ILE A 35 2.27 5.67 -3.01
N ARG A 36 1.28 4.81 -3.23
CA ARG A 36 -0.15 5.11 -3.17
C ARG A 36 -0.79 4.26 -2.07
N TRP A 37 -1.50 4.89 -1.15
CA TRP A 37 -2.09 4.21 0.01
C TRP A 37 -3.36 3.44 -0.34
N PHE A 38 -3.59 2.36 0.41
CA PHE A 38 -4.88 1.70 0.49
C PHE A 38 -5.57 2.01 1.82
N GLY A 39 -6.88 2.15 1.79
CA GLY A 39 -7.77 2.22 2.95
C GLY A 39 -8.57 0.94 3.15
N GLU A 40 -9.08 0.75 4.37
CA GLU A 40 -10.09 -0.26 4.66
C GLU A 40 -11.39 0.03 3.91
N ASP A 41 -12.07 -1.01 3.46
CA ASP A 41 -13.43 -0.86 2.93
C ASP A 41 -14.44 -0.75 4.09
N PRO A 42 -15.11 0.41 4.26
CA PRO A 42 -16.02 0.65 5.38
C PRO A 42 -17.25 -0.27 5.38
N GLU A 43 -17.67 -0.73 4.21
CA GLU A 43 -18.83 -1.60 4.01
C GLU A 43 -18.47 -3.08 4.15
N TRP A 44 -17.18 -3.40 4.22
CA TRP A 44 -16.72 -4.76 4.42
C TRP A 44 -16.53 -5.09 5.90
N ARG A 45 -16.85 -6.34 6.22
CA ARG A 45 -16.61 -6.92 7.53
C ARG A 45 -15.88 -8.23 7.32
N ASP A 46 -14.59 -8.22 7.63
CA ASP A 46 -13.71 -9.39 7.54
C ASP A 46 -13.52 -10.10 8.89
N GLY A 47 -12.61 -11.08 8.88
CA GLY A 47 -12.07 -11.72 10.07
C GLY A 47 -12.29 -13.23 10.10
N TRP A 48 -11.53 -13.90 10.98
CA TRP A 48 -11.57 -15.36 11.15
C TRP A 48 -12.97 -15.89 11.44
N ALA A 49 -13.72 -15.22 12.33
CA ALA A 49 -15.09 -15.62 12.68
C ALA A 49 -16.05 -15.56 11.48
N LYS A 50 -15.82 -14.61 10.56
CA LYS A 50 -16.63 -14.43 9.34
C LYS A 50 -16.13 -15.26 8.16
N ARG A 51 -14.95 -15.89 8.28
CA ARG A 51 -14.27 -16.62 7.20
C ARG A 51 -14.10 -15.77 5.95
N ARG A 52 -13.81 -14.48 6.14
CA ARG A 52 -13.66 -13.50 5.07
C ARG A 52 -12.27 -12.87 5.15
N LEU A 53 -11.62 -12.78 3.99
CA LEU A 53 -10.34 -12.08 3.85
C LEU A 53 -10.53 -10.57 4.09
N PRO A 54 -9.50 -9.86 4.59
CA PRO A 54 -9.52 -8.42 4.62
C PRO A 54 -9.72 -7.85 3.21
N ARG A 55 -10.51 -6.79 3.11
CA ARG A 55 -10.78 -6.08 1.85
C ARG A 55 -10.35 -4.63 1.99
N ILE A 56 -9.57 -4.16 1.03
CA ILE A 56 -9.00 -2.81 0.97
C ILE A 56 -9.26 -2.19 -0.41
N GLY A 57 -9.17 -0.87 -0.52
CA GLY A 57 -9.28 -0.14 -1.78
C GLY A 57 -8.27 1.01 -1.80
N PHE A 58 -7.96 1.56 -2.97
CA PHE A 58 -7.11 2.75 -3.02
C PHE A 58 -7.81 3.92 -2.33
N VAL A 59 -7.03 4.74 -1.62
CA VAL A 59 -7.51 6.04 -1.16
C VAL A 59 -7.72 6.94 -2.41
N PRO A 60 -8.83 7.67 -2.52
CA PRO A 60 -9.07 8.58 -3.64
C PRO A 60 -7.99 9.66 -3.76
N ASP A 61 -7.63 10.05 -4.98
CA ASP A 61 -6.60 11.08 -5.25
C ASP A 61 -6.95 12.47 -4.69
N THR A 62 -8.23 12.71 -4.39
CA THR A 62 -8.70 13.93 -3.73
C THR A 62 -8.27 14.03 -2.26
N ASP A 63 -7.86 12.92 -1.65
CA ASP A 63 -7.28 12.91 -0.32
C ASP A 63 -5.81 13.37 -0.40
N PRO A 64 -5.41 14.41 0.36
CA PRO A 64 -4.03 14.91 0.33
C PRO A 64 -3.00 13.87 0.76
N ASP A 65 -3.41 12.85 1.52
CA ASP A 65 -2.56 11.77 2.01
C ASP A 65 -2.69 10.49 1.16
N ALA A 66 -3.34 10.53 -0.01
CA ALA A 66 -3.45 9.35 -0.90
C ALA A 66 -2.10 8.85 -1.43
N PHE A 67 -1.13 9.75 -1.55
CA PHE A 67 0.23 9.47 -2.01
C PHE A 67 1.24 9.93 -0.97
N GLY A 68 2.42 9.31 -0.97
CA GLY A 68 3.46 9.72 -0.03
C GLY A 68 4.82 9.11 -0.34
N PHE A 69 5.78 9.49 0.50
CA PHE A 69 7.10 8.89 0.50
C PHE A 69 7.32 8.13 1.81
N LEU A 70 7.87 6.91 1.72
CA LEU A 70 8.24 6.10 2.88
C LEU A 70 9.72 5.76 2.88
N ASP A 71 10.30 5.67 4.07
CA ASP A 71 11.58 5.01 4.29
C ASP A 71 11.40 3.50 4.07
N PRO A 72 12.16 2.85 3.16
CA PRO A 72 12.11 1.42 2.95
C PRO A 72 12.24 0.58 4.23
N ALA A 73 12.93 1.07 5.26
CA ALA A 73 13.08 0.39 6.55
C ALA A 73 11.75 0.25 7.32
N THR A 74 10.73 1.04 6.97
CA THR A 74 9.38 0.94 7.56
C THR A 74 8.53 -0.16 6.93
N VAL A 75 8.94 -0.70 5.78
CA VAL A 75 8.20 -1.73 5.09
C VAL A 75 8.39 -3.07 5.78
N ILE A 76 7.29 -3.61 6.30
CA ILE A 76 7.30 -4.90 6.97
C ILE A 76 7.55 -6.03 5.97
N ARG A 77 6.82 -6.04 4.85
CA ARG A 77 6.95 -7.03 3.77
C ARG A 77 6.04 -6.71 2.58
N ALA A 78 6.27 -7.40 1.47
CA ALA A 78 5.30 -7.52 0.38
C ALA A 78 4.11 -8.41 0.78
N CYS A 79 2.94 -8.10 0.23
CA CYS A 79 1.72 -8.88 0.35
C CYS A 79 1.10 -9.16 -1.03
N HIS A 80 0.25 -10.18 -1.11
CA HIS A 80 -0.47 -10.52 -2.34
C HIS A 80 -1.88 -9.94 -2.30
N LEU A 81 -2.23 -9.12 -3.29
CA LEU A 81 -3.54 -8.51 -3.43
C LEU A 81 -4.31 -9.18 -4.58
N LEU A 82 -5.51 -9.63 -4.28
CA LEU A 82 -6.41 -10.28 -5.23
C LEU A 82 -7.51 -9.30 -5.62
N PRO A 83 -7.67 -8.92 -6.89
CA PRO A 83 -8.78 -8.10 -7.31
C PRO A 83 -10.13 -8.66 -6.88
N THR A 84 -11.01 -7.80 -6.37
CA THR A 84 -12.39 -8.19 -6.08
C THR A 84 -13.20 -8.10 -7.37
N TYR A 85 -13.12 -9.14 -8.21
CA TYR A 85 -13.72 -9.14 -9.55
C TYR A 85 -15.22 -8.77 -9.56
N SER A 86 -15.97 -9.11 -8.52
CA SER A 86 -17.40 -8.79 -8.40
C SER A 86 -17.71 -7.31 -8.21
N GLU A 87 -16.75 -6.53 -7.69
CA GLU A 87 -16.89 -5.06 -7.50
C GLU A 87 -16.43 -4.28 -8.74
N GLY A 88 -15.90 -4.96 -9.74
CA GLY A 88 -15.45 -4.36 -10.99
C GLY A 88 -14.29 -3.39 -10.84
N ARG A 89 -14.19 -2.50 -11.82
CA ARG A 89 -13.15 -1.47 -11.94
C ARG A 89 -13.77 -0.08 -11.87
N THR A 90 -12.97 0.91 -11.51
CA THR A 90 -13.38 2.30 -11.31
C THR A 90 -12.29 3.27 -11.71
N SER A 91 -12.67 4.35 -12.39
CA SER A 91 -11.79 5.51 -12.66
C SER A 91 -11.96 6.63 -11.63
N VAL A 92 -12.89 6.49 -10.68
CA VAL A 92 -13.24 7.55 -9.71
C VAL A 92 -12.13 7.80 -8.70
N LEU A 93 -11.34 6.77 -8.34
CA LEU A 93 -10.28 6.88 -7.33
C LEU A 93 -9.03 7.64 -7.83
N MET A 94 -8.88 7.78 -9.14
CA MET A 94 -7.88 8.63 -9.79
C MET A 94 -8.34 8.86 -11.25
N PRO A 95 -9.05 9.96 -11.54
CA PRO A 95 -9.71 10.20 -12.83
C PRO A 95 -8.75 10.71 -13.91
N TYR A 96 -7.52 10.20 -13.94
CA TYR A 96 -6.50 10.53 -14.92
C TYR A 96 -6.02 9.25 -15.61
N GLU A 97 -6.24 9.18 -16.93
CA GLU A 97 -5.78 8.05 -17.76
C GLU A 97 -4.24 8.05 -17.86
N ASN A 98 -3.65 9.23 -18.05
CA ASN A 98 -2.20 9.41 -18.12
C ASN A 98 -1.68 9.95 -16.80
N SER A 99 -1.14 9.07 -15.96
CA SER A 99 -0.55 9.42 -14.67
C SER A 99 0.72 8.62 -14.42
N MET A 100 1.73 9.26 -13.81
CA MET A 100 2.95 8.58 -13.35
C MET A 100 2.67 7.53 -12.26
N ALA A 101 1.50 7.59 -11.62
CA ALA A 101 1.06 6.63 -10.62
C ALA A 101 0.36 5.40 -11.22
N ARG A 102 0.22 5.32 -12.54
CA ARG A 102 -0.35 4.18 -13.26
C ARG A 102 0.73 3.38 -13.98
N ARG A 103 0.50 2.08 -14.12
CA ARG A 103 1.34 1.24 -14.98
C ARG A 103 1.03 1.52 -16.46
N THR A 104 1.97 1.14 -17.34
CA THR A 104 1.71 1.13 -18.78
C THR A 104 0.45 0.29 -19.05
N ASP A 105 -0.48 0.85 -19.83
CA ASP A 105 -1.78 0.27 -20.21
C ASP A 105 -2.87 0.21 -19.11
N GLU A 106 -2.60 0.76 -17.92
CA GLU A 106 -3.61 0.89 -16.87
C GLU A 106 -4.38 2.20 -17.04
N ILE A 107 -5.71 2.11 -17.24
CA ILE A 107 -6.59 3.28 -17.44
C ILE A 107 -7.52 3.54 -16.25
N ASP A 108 -7.66 2.56 -15.35
CA ASP A 108 -8.58 2.55 -14.21
C ASP A 108 -8.05 1.63 -13.10
N ASP A 109 -8.66 1.70 -11.92
CA ASP A 109 -8.30 0.89 -10.76
C ASP A 109 -9.31 -0.25 -10.55
N TRP A 110 -8.91 -1.36 -9.91
CA TRP A 110 -9.91 -2.23 -9.29
C TRP A 110 -10.57 -1.51 -8.11
N THR A 111 -11.89 -1.66 -7.97
CA THR A 111 -12.65 -1.01 -6.88
C THR A 111 -12.11 -1.43 -5.51
N ASN A 112 -11.86 -2.74 -5.32
CA ASN A 112 -11.28 -3.27 -4.10
C ASN A 112 -10.39 -4.49 -4.37
N TYR A 113 -9.58 -4.84 -3.37
CA TYR A 113 -8.72 -6.00 -3.33
C TYR A 113 -8.94 -6.80 -2.04
N TYR A 114 -8.89 -8.12 -2.12
CA TYR A 114 -8.68 -8.98 -0.96
C TYR A 114 -7.20 -9.11 -0.63
N VAL A 115 -6.87 -9.04 0.66
CA VAL A 115 -5.52 -9.32 1.15
C VAL A 115 -5.34 -10.83 1.30
N GLY A 116 -4.39 -11.39 0.56
CA GLY A 116 -4.07 -12.82 0.55
C GLY A 116 -3.33 -13.29 1.80
N ILE A 117 -4.03 -13.38 2.94
CA ILE A 117 -3.41 -13.77 4.23
C ILE A 117 -2.90 -15.22 4.29
N PHE A 118 -3.24 -16.06 3.30
CA PHE A 118 -2.82 -17.46 3.21
C PHE A 118 -1.72 -17.72 2.19
N VAL A 119 -1.13 -16.67 1.60
CA VAL A 119 -0.07 -16.81 0.59
C VAL A 119 1.17 -17.53 1.14
N ASP A 120 1.43 -17.38 2.45
CA ASP A 120 2.46 -18.15 3.17
C ASP A 120 2.17 -18.21 4.68
N ARG A 121 3.02 -18.96 5.41
CA ARG A 121 2.88 -19.16 6.87
C ARG A 121 3.11 -17.90 7.68
N ASP A 122 4.00 -17.01 7.24
CA ASP A 122 4.32 -15.75 7.93
C ASP A 122 3.16 -14.77 7.82
N MET A 123 2.58 -14.60 6.61
CA MET A 123 1.36 -13.82 6.41
C MET A 123 0.26 -14.35 7.32
N ARG A 124 -0.03 -15.66 7.30
CA ARG A 124 -1.08 -16.21 8.16
C ARG A 124 -0.85 -15.89 9.64
N SER A 125 0.39 -16.07 10.11
CA SER A 125 0.78 -15.85 11.51
C SER A 125 0.57 -14.41 11.96
N ARG A 126 0.81 -13.44 11.06
CA ARG A 126 0.57 -12.02 11.28
C ARG A 126 -0.91 -11.68 11.55
N TYR A 127 -1.86 -12.35 10.88
CA TYR A 127 -3.30 -12.07 11.05
C TYR A 127 -4.01 -12.98 12.05
N CYS A 128 -3.49 -14.17 12.35
CA CYS A 128 -4.07 -15.02 13.39
C CYS A 128 -3.56 -14.68 14.80
N GLY A 129 -2.38 -14.06 14.90
CA GLY A 129 -1.67 -13.91 16.16
C GLY A 129 -1.11 -15.25 16.67
N GLY A 130 -0.26 -15.18 17.70
CA GLY A 130 0.27 -16.36 18.39
C GLY A 130 1.65 -16.85 17.95
N GLY A 131 2.28 -16.22 16.95
CA GLY A 131 3.69 -16.44 16.61
C GLY A 131 4.61 -15.49 17.37
N ILE A 132 5.79 -15.97 17.79
CA ILE A 132 6.84 -15.13 18.40
C ILE A 132 7.26 -14.05 17.39
N GLY A 133 7.21 -12.78 17.77
CA GLY A 133 7.53 -11.65 16.88
C GLY A 133 6.39 -11.18 15.96
N HIS A 134 5.18 -11.73 16.12
CA HIS A 134 3.99 -11.35 15.36
C HIS A 134 2.97 -10.66 16.28
N ARG A 135 3.25 -9.40 16.62
CA ARG A 135 2.34 -8.42 17.24
C ARG A 135 2.65 -7.04 16.72
#